data_AF-A0A7Y3YMC5-F1
#
_entry.id   AF-A0A7Y3YMC5-F1
#
_cell.length_a   1.000
_cell.length_b   1.000
_cell.length_c   1.000
_cell.angle_alpha   90.00
_cell.angle_beta   90.00
_cell.angle_gamma   90.00
#
_symmetry.space_group_name_H-M   'P 1'
#
loop_
_entity.id
_entity.type
_entity.pdbx_description
1 polymer ?
#
loop_
_entity_poly.entity_id
_entity_poly.type
_entity_poly.pdbx_seq_one_letter_code
_entity_poly.pdbx_strand_id
1 'polypeptide(L)'
;MAGRKAGRPQQNLDVRQLLIEHARDLFVVQPYDKVSTRLIAERAGVNIAMIRYYFGNKAGLFEAMLRETLRPMQLQMHKLVEESSHENFLDLMRTYYKEMVKVPKFPRLIAQVMNMPPSEVQRELLEKVFLDVTKPAQDVIFEKLMAQGVLRKDMDPKLCRVSYISLMVFPFIAPPPLLAIHGIELNEAFLNRLIEHNIQLMTEGFINAPSPSSLQEPK
;
A
#
# COMPACT_ATOMS: atom_id res chain seq x y z
N MET A 1 36.77 31.86 -18.40
CA MET A 1 36.86 30.58 -17.67
C MET A 1 35.48 29.95 -17.62
N ALA A 2 35.39 28.68 -18.03
CA ALA A 2 34.13 28.00 -18.37
C ALA A 2 33.25 27.73 -17.15
N GLY A 3 31.95 28.00 -17.30
CA GLY A 3 30.92 27.76 -16.29
C GLY A 3 30.67 26.27 -16.04
N ARG A 4 30.57 25.90 -14.76
CA ARG A 4 30.14 24.58 -14.32
C ARG A 4 28.67 24.36 -14.72
N LYS A 5 28.42 23.42 -15.65
CA LYS A 5 27.07 22.93 -15.97
C LYS A 5 26.47 22.22 -14.75
N ALA A 6 25.45 22.84 -14.15
CA ALA A 6 24.55 22.20 -13.21
C ALA A 6 23.61 21.25 -13.98
N GLY A 7 24.04 20.00 -14.18
CA GLY A 7 23.21 18.96 -14.79
C GLY A 7 23.53 17.63 -14.15
N ARG A 8 22.87 17.29 -13.03
CA ARG A 8 22.99 15.98 -12.35
C ARG A 8 22.00 15.65 -11.19
N PRO A 9 20.90 16.38 -10.93
CA PRO A 9 19.85 15.84 -10.05
C PRO A 9 18.92 14.84 -10.76
N GLN A 10 18.50 15.14 -12.00
CA GLN A 10 17.45 14.40 -12.70
C GLN A 10 17.88 12.99 -13.14
N GLN A 11 19.07 12.84 -13.73
CA GLN A 11 19.60 11.52 -14.11
C GLN A 11 19.77 10.59 -12.90
N ASN A 12 20.12 11.13 -11.74
CA ASN A 12 20.31 10.34 -10.52
C ASN A 12 18.98 9.87 -9.92
N LEU A 13 17.92 10.67 -10.01
CA LEU A 13 16.58 10.27 -9.59
C LEU A 13 16.02 9.17 -10.49
N ASP A 14 16.27 9.27 -11.80
CA ASP A 14 15.82 8.30 -12.79
C ASP A 14 16.45 6.91 -12.56
N VAL A 15 17.76 6.85 -12.32
CA VAL A 15 18.45 5.58 -12.00
C VAL A 15 17.93 4.92 -10.73
N ARG A 16 17.68 5.70 -9.67
CA ARG A 16 17.14 5.17 -8.41
C ARG A 16 15.74 4.57 -8.64
N GLN A 17 14.91 5.25 -9.42
CA GLN A 17 13.55 4.82 -9.72
C GLN A 17 13.53 3.52 -10.53
N LEU A 18 14.33 3.45 -11.60
CA LEU A 18 14.48 2.25 -12.43
C LEU A 18 14.89 1.02 -11.60
N LEU A 19 15.84 1.19 -10.67
CA LEU A 19 16.26 0.10 -9.79
C LEU A 19 15.13 -0.39 -8.89
N ILE A 20 14.27 0.49 -8.39
CA ILE A 20 13.13 0.13 -7.54
C ILE A 20 12.05 -0.59 -8.34
N GLU A 21 11.74 -0.12 -9.55
CA GLU A 21 10.73 -0.71 -10.42
C GLU A 21 11.14 -2.13 -10.84
N HIS A 22 12.36 -2.30 -11.34
CA HIS A 22 12.85 -3.61 -11.73
C HIS A 22 13.08 -4.55 -10.54
N ALA A 23 13.44 -4.02 -9.37
CA ALA A 23 13.46 -4.82 -8.14
C ALA A 23 12.06 -5.34 -7.80
N ARG A 24 11.03 -4.48 -7.86
CA ARG A 24 9.64 -4.87 -7.62
C ARG A 24 9.21 -5.98 -8.57
N ASP A 25 9.43 -5.81 -9.87
CA ASP A 25 9.05 -6.80 -10.89
C ASP A 25 9.69 -8.17 -10.67
N LEU A 26 10.95 -8.20 -10.21
CA LEU A 26 11.66 -9.43 -9.93
C LEU A 26 11.21 -10.07 -8.61
N PHE A 27 11.07 -9.28 -7.54
CA PHE A 27 10.69 -9.81 -6.22
C PHE A 27 9.24 -10.32 -6.18
N VAL A 28 8.33 -9.79 -6.99
CA VAL A 28 6.93 -10.27 -7.01
C VAL A 28 6.74 -11.59 -7.79
N VAL A 29 7.77 -12.07 -8.49
CA VAL A 29 7.70 -13.33 -9.26
C VAL A 29 8.79 -14.35 -8.91
N GLN A 30 9.80 -13.98 -8.13
CA GLN A 30 10.89 -14.87 -7.74
C GLN A 30 11.12 -14.83 -6.23
N PRO A 31 11.52 -15.95 -5.60
CA PRO A 31 11.97 -15.95 -4.22
C PRO A 31 13.12 -14.96 -4.02
N TYR A 32 13.14 -14.30 -2.86
CA TYR A 32 14.12 -13.26 -2.55
C TYR A 32 15.53 -13.69 -2.91
N ASP A 33 15.99 -14.87 -2.48
CA ASP A 33 17.37 -15.36 -2.70
C ASP A 33 17.75 -15.56 -4.16
N LYS A 34 16.77 -15.77 -5.06
CA LYS A 34 17.02 -15.93 -6.50
C LYS A 34 17.18 -14.59 -7.22
N VAL A 35 16.72 -13.50 -6.62
CA VAL A 35 16.90 -12.16 -7.18
C VAL A 35 18.27 -11.61 -6.78
N SER A 36 19.22 -11.57 -7.71
CA SER A 36 20.54 -10.97 -7.47
C SER A 36 20.55 -9.47 -7.79
N THR A 37 21.44 -8.71 -7.15
CA THR A 37 21.67 -7.28 -7.49
C THR A 37 22.17 -7.11 -8.92
N ARG A 38 22.94 -8.08 -9.43
CA ARG A 38 23.37 -8.11 -10.84
C ARG A 38 22.18 -8.23 -11.79
N LEU A 39 21.26 -9.16 -11.51
CA LEU A 39 20.05 -9.33 -12.32
C LEU A 39 19.19 -8.06 -12.32
N ILE A 40 19.01 -7.41 -11.16
CA ILE A 40 18.26 -6.15 -11.07
C ILE A 40 18.94 -5.05 -11.91
N ALA A 41 20.25 -4.85 -11.73
CA ALA A 41 20.99 -3.82 -12.45
C ALA A 41 20.97 -4.03 -13.97
N GLU A 42 21.10 -5.28 -14.41
CA GLU A 42 21.01 -5.67 -15.82
C GLU A 42 19.62 -5.37 -16.40
N ARG A 43 18.54 -5.76 -15.69
CA ARG A 43 17.16 -5.46 -16.11
C ARG A 43 16.88 -3.97 -16.17
N ALA A 44 17.45 -3.19 -15.25
CA ALA A 44 17.33 -1.74 -15.21
C ALA A 44 18.25 -1.01 -16.21
N GLY A 45 19.18 -1.71 -16.88
CA GLY A 45 20.13 -1.08 -17.80
C GLY A 45 21.11 -0.12 -17.11
N VAL A 46 21.40 -0.33 -15.82
CA VAL A 46 22.26 0.56 -15.02
C VAL A 46 23.49 -0.17 -14.47
N ASN A 47 24.50 0.60 -14.08
CA ASN A 47 25.68 0.04 -13.44
C ASN A 47 25.32 -0.54 -12.06
N ILE A 48 25.71 -1.79 -11.78
CA ILE A 48 25.49 -2.47 -10.49
C ILE A 48 26.00 -1.67 -9.28
N ALA A 49 27.04 -0.84 -9.45
CA ALA A 49 27.55 0.04 -8.41
C ALA A 49 26.49 1.04 -7.90
N MET A 50 25.49 1.37 -8.72
CA MET A 50 24.37 2.23 -8.33
C MET A 50 23.51 1.61 -7.23
N ILE A 51 23.40 0.28 -7.15
CA ILE A 51 22.67 -0.36 -6.04
C ILE A 51 23.39 -0.10 -4.71
N ARG A 52 24.72 -0.26 -4.68
CA ARG A 52 25.52 0.03 -3.49
C ARG A 52 25.47 1.53 -3.14
N TYR A 53 25.50 2.39 -4.15
CA TYR A 53 25.45 3.84 -3.97
C TYR A 53 24.11 4.32 -3.38
N TYR A 54 22.96 3.88 -3.94
CA TYR A 54 21.64 4.36 -3.50
C TYR A 54 21.06 3.60 -2.31
N PHE A 55 21.37 2.31 -2.20
CA PHE A 55 20.67 1.42 -1.28
C PHE A 55 21.62 0.67 -0.33
N GLY A 56 22.93 0.80 -0.51
CA GLY A 56 23.95 0.06 0.24
C GLY A 56 24.06 -1.41 -0.17
N ASN A 57 22.94 -2.14 -0.19
CA ASN A 57 22.89 -3.56 -0.50
C ASN A 57 21.48 -3.98 -1.02
N LYS A 58 21.31 -5.28 -1.25
CA LYS A 58 20.02 -5.88 -1.71
C LYS A 58 18.88 -5.66 -0.70
N ALA A 59 19.16 -5.79 0.59
CA ALA A 59 18.17 -5.59 1.65
C ALA A 59 17.67 -4.14 1.68
N GLY A 60 18.58 -3.17 1.57
CA GLY A 60 18.22 -1.76 1.48
C GLY A 60 17.42 -1.42 0.21
N LEU A 61 17.69 -2.09 -0.91
CA LEU A 61 16.89 -1.94 -2.14
C LEU A 61 15.49 -2.54 -1.96
N PHE A 62 15.38 -3.71 -1.32
CA PHE A 62 14.09 -4.30 -1.00
C PHE A 62 13.28 -3.41 -0.06
N GLU A 63 13.89 -2.89 1.00
CA GLU A 63 13.25 -1.94 1.92
C GLU A 63 12.79 -0.68 1.20
N ALA A 64 13.65 -0.07 0.36
CA ALA A 64 13.30 1.11 -0.42
C ALA A 64 12.12 0.85 -1.36
N MET A 65 12.12 -0.30 -2.02
CA MET A 65 11.02 -0.73 -2.90
C MET A 65 9.71 -0.87 -2.13
N LEU A 66 9.72 -1.51 -0.96
CA LEU A 66 8.52 -1.61 -0.10
C LEU A 66 8.00 -0.23 0.29
N ARG A 67 8.86 0.63 0.82
CA ARG A 67 8.50 1.99 1.27
C ARG A 67 7.91 2.82 0.14
N GLU A 68 8.53 2.77 -1.04
CA GLU A 68 8.06 3.56 -2.18
C GLU A 68 6.73 3.07 -2.70
N THR A 69 6.54 1.75 -2.77
CA THR A 69 5.27 1.13 -3.17
C THR A 69 4.15 1.44 -2.16
N LEU A 70 4.48 1.53 -0.88
CA LEU A 70 3.52 1.79 0.20
C LEU A 70 3.30 3.28 0.51
N ARG A 71 4.10 4.17 -0.09
CA ARG A 71 4.07 5.61 0.20
C ARG A 71 2.70 6.26 -0.01
N PRO A 72 1.92 5.96 -1.07
CA PRO A 72 0.61 6.58 -1.23
C PRO A 72 -0.34 6.22 -0.08
N MET A 73 -0.32 4.96 0.38
CA MET A 73 -1.11 4.51 1.53
C MET A 73 -0.64 5.17 2.83
N GLN A 74 0.68 5.36 2.99
CA GLN A 74 1.24 6.08 4.14
C GLN A 74 0.69 7.52 4.21
N LEU A 75 0.68 8.24 3.07
CA LEU A 75 0.16 9.61 3.02
C LEU A 75 -1.33 9.68 3.37
N GLN A 76 -2.14 8.74 2.89
CA GLN A 76 -3.56 8.68 3.25
C GLN A 76 -3.79 8.30 4.71
N MET A 77 -2.96 7.40 5.25
CA MET A 77 -3.01 7.03 6.67
C MET A 77 -2.73 8.26 7.55
N HIS A 78 -1.73 9.08 7.19
CA HIS A 78 -1.45 10.32 7.91
C HIS A 78 -2.66 11.27 7.91
N LYS A 79 -3.29 11.50 6.75
CA LYS A 79 -4.51 12.30 6.66
C LYS A 79 -5.64 11.76 7.53
N LEU A 80 -5.86 10.45 7.54
CA LEU A 80 -6.91 9.83 8.35
C LEU A 80 -6.64 9.97 9.87
N VAL A 81 -5.37 9.96 10.28
CA VAL A 81 -4.98 10.17 11.69
C VAL A 81 -5.15 11.62 12.12
N GLU A 82 -4.83 12.57 11.23
CA GLU A 82 -4.99 14.02 11.44
C GLU A 82 -6.47 14.43 11.43
N GLU A 83 -7.21 13.93 10.45
CA GLU A 83 -8.62 14.22 10.17
C GLU A 83 -9.39 12.89 10.04
N SER A 84 -9.93 12.38 11.14
CA SER A 84 -10.62 11.09 11.16
C SER A 84 -12.05 11.18 10.61
N SER A 85 -12.20 11.58 9.34
CA SER A 85 -13.48 11.74 8.65
C SER A 85 -13.93 10.47 7.92
N HIS A 86 -15.22 10.42 7.58
CA HIS A 86 -15.80 9.40 6.69
C HIS A 86 -15.06 9.34 5.35
N GLU A 87 -14.83 10.50 4.74
CA GLU A 87 -14.19 10.59 3.42
C GLU A 87 -12.75 10.07 3.45
N ASN A 88 -11.95 10.47 4.45
CA ASN A 88 -10.57 10.01 4.57
C ASN A 88 -10.48 8.48 4.78
N PHE A 89 -11.48 7.90 5.46
CA PHE A 89 -11.53 6.45 5.69
C PHE A 89 -11.79 5.67 4.39
N LEU A 90 -12.66 6.20 3.53
CA LEU A 90 -12.93 5.62 2.22
C LEU A 90 -11.79 5.90 1.23
N ASP A 91 -11.16 7.07 1.30
CA ASP A 91 -10.04 7.48 0.44
C ASP A 91 -8.80 6.60 0.61
N LEU A 92 -8.59 6.06 1.81
CA LEU A 92 -7.55 5.05 2.05
C LEU A 92 -7.81 3.78 1.21
N MET A 93 -9.05 3.27 1.20
CA MET A 93 -9.42 2.11 0.37
C MET A 93 -9.32 2.45 -1.12
N ARG A 94 -9.78 3.64 -1.53
CA ARG A 94 -9.67 4.14 -2.92
C ARG A 94 -8.23 4.20 -3.38
N THR A 95 -7.36 4.73 -2.54
CA THR A 95 -5.92 4.80 -2.83
C THR A 95 -5.30 3.42 -2.90
N TYR A 96 -5.66 2.51 -1.99
CA TYR A 96 -5.18 1.13 -2.04
C TYR A 96 -5.53 0.44 -3.36
N TYR A 97 -6.80 0.48 -3.79
CA TYR A 97 -7.23 -0.13 -5.05
C TYR A 97 -6.49 0.49 -6.24
N LYS A 98 -6.45 1.82 -6.31
CA LYS A 98 -5.78 2.56 -7.39
C LYS A 98 -4.30 2.18 -7.54
N GLU A 99 -3.58 2.04 -6.43
CA GLU A 99 -2.17 1.70 -6.48
C GLU A 99 -1.94 0.21 -6.72
N MET A 100 -2.72 -0.67 -6.10
CA MET A 100 -2.54 -2.12 -6.27
C MET A 100 -2.97 -2.65 -7.64
N VAL A 101 -3.86 -1.96 -8.35
CA VAL A 101 -4.16 -2.26 -9.77
C VAL A 101 -2.90 -2.16 -10.64
N LYS A 102 -2.00 -1.22 -10.35
CA LYS A 102 -0.75 -1.03 -11.10
C LYS A 102 0.29 -2.12 -10.80
N VAL A 103 0.22 -2.72 -9.61
CA VAL A 103 1.17 -3.72 -9.11
C VAL A 103 0.44 -4.91 -8.46
N PRO A 104 -0.39 -5.66 -9.19
CA PRO A 104 -1.36 -6.60 -8.61
C PRO A 104 -0.73 -7.81 -7.91
N LYS A 105 0.56 -8.09 -8.17
CA LYS A 105 1.31 -9.15 -7.50
C LYS A 105 1.92 -8.70 -6.17
N PHE A 106 1.96 -7.39 -5.88
CA PHE A 106 2.56 -6.86 -4.67
C PHE A 106 1.84 -7.30 -3.39
N PRO A 107 0.48 -7.28 -3.28
CA PRO A 107 -0.21 -7.80 -2.11
C PRO A 107 0.07 -9.28 -1.83
N ARG A 108 0.29 -10.09 -2.88
CA ARG A 108 0.67 -11.50 -2.74
C ARG A 108 2.10 -11.65 -2.22
N LEU A 109 3.04 -10.82 -2.68
CA LEU A 109 4.39 -10.75 -2.12
C LEU A 109 4.33 -10.42 -0.62
N ILE A 110 3.54 -9.43 -0.22
CA ILE A 110 3.35 -9.08 1.20
C ILE A 110 2.82 -10.28 1.97
N ALA A 111 1.73 -10.90 1.50
CA ALA A 111 1.13 -12.07 2.16
C ALA A 111 2.13 -13.24 2.27
N GLN A 112 2.91 -13.50 1.22
CA GLN A 112 3.93 -14.55 1.22
C GLN A 112 5.02 -14.26 2.26
N VAL A 113 5.62 -13.06 2.23
CA VAL A 113 6.65 -12.65 3.18
C VAL A 113 6.10 -12.66 4.61
N MET A 114 4.83 -12.33 4.80
CA MET A 114 4.21 -12.33 6.13
C MET A 114 4.01 -13.72 6.73
N ASN A 115 4.02 -14.78 5.91
CA ASN A 115 3.96 -16.16 6.36
C ASN A 115 5.34 -16.81 6.54
N MET A 116 6.42 -16.04 6.36
CA MET A 116 7.79 -16.52 6.60
C MET A 116 8.17 -16.41 8.10
N PRO A 117 9.17 -17.19 8.56
CA PRO A 117 9.71 -17.03 9.91
C PRO A 117 10.19 -15.59 10.18
N PRO A 118 9.99 -15.03 11.40
CA PRO A 118 10.46 -13.70 11.77
C PRO A 118 11.96 -13.47 11.59
N SER A 119 12.78 -14.54 11.59
CA SER A 119 14.22 -14.47 11.37
C SER A 119 14.63 -14.18 9.92
N GLU A 120 13.70 -14.26 8.97
CA GLU A 120 13.98 -13.96 7.57
C GLU A 120 14.15 -12.45 7.36
N VAL A 121 15.25 -12.06 6.70
CA VAL A 121 15.55 -10.64 6.43
C VAL A 121 14.39 -9.92 5.74
N GLN A 122 13.69 -10.59 4.82
CA GLN A 122 12.55 -9.99 4.11
C GLN A 122 11.38 -9.71 5.04
N ARG A 123 11.14 -10.62 5.99
CA ARG A 123 10.08 -10.53 6.99
C ARG A 123 10.37 -9.39 7.95
N GLU A 124 11.59 -9.32 8.47
CA GLU A 124 12.04 -8.23 9.36
C GLU A 124 11.91 -6.85 8.68
N LEU A 125 12.39 -6.73 7.44
CA LEU A 125 12.29 -5.48 6.68
C LEU A 125 10.84 -5.07 6.41
N LEU A 126 9.99 -6.04 6.07
CA LEU A 126 8.58 -5.77 5.82
C LEU A 126 7.86 -5.33 7.10
N GLU A 127 8.10 -6.01 8.22
CA GLU A 127 7.57 -5.61 9.53
C GLU A 127 8.02 -4.19 9.90
N LYS A 128 9.30 -3.87 9.73
CA LYS A 128 9.83 -2.51 9.97
C LYS A 128 9.11 -1.47 9.13
N VAL A 129 8.94 -1.72 7.83
CA VAL A 129 8.21 -0.79 6.94
C VAL A 129 6.75 -0.66 7.35
N PHE A 130 6.09 -1.77 7.69
CA PHE A 130 4.70 -1.73 8.15
C PHE A 130 4.59 -0.94 9.43
N LEU A 131 5.44 -1.19 10.43
CA LEU A 131 5.47 -0.41 11.66
C LEU A 131 5.70 1.07 11.39
N ASP A 132 6.60 1.46 10.49
CA ASP A 132 6.80 2.89 10.18
C ASP A 132 5.60 3.53 9.47
N VAL A 133 4.88 2.75 8.66
CA VAL A 133 3.67 3.19 7.95
C VAL A 133 2.43 3.20 8.87
N THR A 134 2.36 2.28 9.85
CA THR A 134 1.14 1.98 10.62
C THR A 134 1.25 2.27 12.12
N LYS A 135 2.44 2.57 12.68
CA LYS A 135 2.68 2.86 14.12
C LYS A 135 1.78 3.95 14.71
N PRO A 136 1.47 5.06 14.01
CA PRO A 136 0.65 6.11 14.64
C PRO A 136 -0.85 5.79 14.69
N ALA A 137 -1.31 4.68 14.12
CA ALA A 137 -2.70 4.62 13.63
C ALA A 137 -3.51 3.41 14.07
N GLN A 138 -3.01 2.17 14.01
CA GLN A 138 -3.94 1.05 13.83
C GLN A 138 -4.93 0.76 14.97
N ASP A 139 -4.54 0.88 16.23
CA ASP A 139 -5.47 0.67 17.35
C ASP A 139 -6.29 1.93 17.62
N VAL A 140 -5.64 3.10 17.55
CA VAL A 140 -6.25 4.39 17.86
C VAL A 140 -7.22 4.85 16.78
N ILE A 141 -7.04 4.47 15.51
CA ILE A 141 -7.82 5.03 14.40
C ILE A 141 -9.25 4.52 14.40
N PHE A 142 -9.47 3.22 14.61
CA PHE A 142 -10.83 2.68 14.69
C PHE A 142 -11.54 3.11 15.98
N GLU A 143 -10.80 3.27 17.07
CA GLU A 143 -11.32 3.88 18.30
C GLU A 143 -11.69 5.35 18.10
N LYS A 144 -10.85 6.15 17.43
CA LYS A 144 -11.12 7.55 17.06
C LYS A 144 -12.32 7.67 16.11
N LEU A 145 -12.40 6.82 15.09
CA LEU A 145 -13.51 6.79 14.15
C LEU A 145 -14.83 6.48 14.86
N MET A 146 -14.80 5.59 15.87
CA MET A 146 -15.97 5.37 16.72
C MET A 146 -16.29 6.57 17.62
N ALA A 147 -15.28 7.17 18.26
CA ALA A 147 -15.46 8.33 19.13
C ALA A 147 -16.01 9.55 18.37
N GLN A 148 -15.62 9.73 17.10
CA GLN A 148 -16.11 10.79 16.21
C GLN A 148 -17.44 10.44 15.54
N GLY A 149 -18.02 9.28 15.85
CA GLY A 149 -19.29 8.84 15.28
C GLY A 149 -19.22 8.50 13.79
N VAL A 150 -18.03 8.20 13.25
CA VAL A 150 -17.88 7.64 11.90
C VAL A 150 -18.32 6.19 11.86
N LEU A 151 -17.97 5.42 12.89
CA LEU A 151 -18.48 4.06 13.07
C LEU A 151 -19.73 4.07 13.94
N ARG A 152 -20.66 3.16 13.64
CA ARG A 152 -21.83 2.90 14.50
C ARG A 152 -21.37 2.47 15.89
N LYS A 153 -22.05 2.99 16.93
CA LYS A 153 -21.63 2.81 18.34
C LYS A 153 -21.90 1.42 18.89
N ASP A 154 -22.78 0.66 18.26
CA ASP A 154 -23.15 -0.72 18.62
C ASP A 154 -22.23 -1.78 17.98
N MET A 155 -21.22 -1.36 17.22
CA MET A 155 -20.27 -2.25 16.55
C MET A 155 -19.00 -2.44 17.38
N ASP A 156 -18.33 -3.58 17.20
CA ASP A 156 -16.98 -3.81 17.74
C ASP A 156 -15.92 -3.21 16.78
N PRO A 157 -15.09 -2.24 17.22
CA PRO A 157 -14.09 -1.61 16.35
C PRO A 157 -13.08 -2.60 15.77
N LYS A 158 -12.75 -3.68 16.50
CA LYS A 158 -11.80 -4.71 16.05
C LYS A 158 -12.40 -5.53 14.92
N LEU A 159 -13.67 -5.90 15.02
CA LEU A 159 -14.37 -6.64 13.96
C LEU A 159 -14.58 -5.76 12.71
N CYS A 160 -14.91 -4.48 12.90
CA CYS A 160 -14.95 -3.51 11.81
C CYS A 160 -13.59 -3.40 11.10
N ARG A 161 -12.49 -3.36 11.84
CA ARG A 161 -11.13 -3.33 11.28
C ARG A 161 -10.80 -4.57 10.47
N VAL A 162 -11.11 -5.77 10.98
CA VAL A 162 -10.89 -7.03 10.24
C VAL A 162 -11.70 -7.05 8.96
N SER A 163 -12.97 -6.62 9.02
CA SER A 163 -13.86 -6.56 7.86
C SER A 163 -13.34 -5.58 6.81
N TYR A 164 -12.96 -4.36 7.23
CA TYR A 164 -12.38 -3.34 6.37
C TYR A 164 -11.12 -3.82 5.65
N ILE A 165 -10.17 -4.41 6.40
CA ILE A 165 -8.93 -4.96 5.83
C ILE A 165 -9.22 -6.10 4.86
N SER A 166 -10.20 -6.96 5.18
CA SER A 166 -10.60 -8.07 4.32
C SER A 166 -11.14 -7.57 2.99
N LEU A 167 -12.10 -6.64 3.00
CA LEU A 167 -12.65 -6.02 1.79
C LEU A 167 -11.58 -5.27 0.97
N MET A 168 -10.58 -4.71 1.66
CA MET A 168 -9.50 -3.98 1.02
C MET A 168 -8.48 -4.91 0.33
N VAL A 169 -8.02 -5.95 1.02
CA VAL A 169 -6.84 -6.74 0.64
C VAL A 169 -7.21 -8.06 -0.04
N PHE A 170 -8.29 -8.73 0.38
CA PHE A 170 -8.67 -10.08 -0.09
C PHE A 170 -8.70 -10.20 -1.62
N PRO A 171 -9.29 -9.26 -2.38
CA PRO A 171 -9.36 -9.38 -3.84
C PRO A 171 -7.98 -9.53 -4.49
N PHE A 172 -6.94 -8.90 -3.95
CA PHE A 172 -5.60 -8.93 -4.54
C PHE A 172 -4.78 -10.17 -4.11
N ILE A 173 -5.05 -10.70 -2.92
CA ILE A 173 -4.35 -11.91 -2.43
C ILE A 173 -5.02 -13.21 -2.90
N ALA A 174 -6.32 -13.18 -3.17
CA ALA A 174 -7.06 -14.33 -3.66
C ALA A 174 -6.43 -14.86 -4.96
N PRO A 175 -6.14 -16.17 -5.07
CA PRO A 175 -5.64 -16.76 -6.30
C PRO A 175 -6.65 -16.57 -7.45
N PRO A 176 -6.22 -16.23 -8.68
CA PRO A 176 -7.15 -16.03 -9.79
C PRO A 176 -8.07 -17.23 -10.05
N PRO A 177 -7.61 -18.49 -9.97
CA PRO A 177 -8.49 -19.65 -10.12
C PRO A 177 -9.62 -19.70 -9.08
N LEU A 178 -9.37 -19.26 -7.84
CA LEU A 178 -10.39 -19.24 -6.79
C LEU A 178 -11.54 -18.30 -7.14
N LEU A 179 -11.22 -17.15 -7.72
CA LEU A 179 -12.21 -16.16 -8.16
C LEU A 179 -12.92 -16.60 -9.45
N ALA A 180 -12.18 -17.24 -10.37
CA ALA A 180 -12.72 -17.73 -11.64
C ALA A 180 -13.81 -18.78 -11.46
N ILE A 181 -13.73 -19.63 -10.43
CA ILE A 181 -14.79 -20.59 -10.06
C ILE A 181 -16.13 -19.89 -9.77
N HIS A 182 -16.09 -18.63 -9.32
CA HIS A 182 -17.25 -17.81 -9.04
C HIS A 182 -17.61 -16.86 -10.21
N GLY A 183 -16.98 -17.03 -11.38
CA GLY A 183 -17.18 -16.15 -12.54
C GLY A 183 -16.56 -14.76 -12.37
N ILE A 184 -15.61 -14.59 -11.44
CA ILE A 184 -14.97 -13.30 -11.15
C ILE A 184 -13.62 -13.23 -11.85
N GLU A 185 -13.46 -12.23 -12.70
CA GLU A 185 -12.19 -11.83 -13.28
C GLU A 185 -11.73 -10.49 -12.69
N LEU A 186 -10.53 -10.45 -12.12
CA LEU A 186 -9.94 -9.23 -11.60
C LEU A 186 -9.34 -8.40 -12.73
N ASN A 187 -10.18 -7.58 -13.34
CA ASN A 187 -9.76 -6.49 -14.22
C ASN A 187 -10.09 -5.13 -13.59
N GLU A 188 -9.57 -4.06 -14.19
CA GLU A 188 -9.78 -2.70 -13.69
C GLU A 188 -11.27 -2.33 -13.59
N ALA A 189 -12.08 -2.72 -14.57
CA ALA A 189 -13.52 -2.46 -14.55
C ALA A 189 -14.23 -3.17 -13.39
N PHE A 190 -13.86 -4.41 -13.09
CA PHE A 190 -14.38 -5.13 -11.94
C PHE A 190 -13.93 -4.49 -10.62
N LEU A 191 -12.65 -4.15 -10.48
CA LEU A 191 -12.11 -3.52 -9.27
C LEU A 191 -12.76 -2.16 -8.99
N ASN A 192 -13.04 -1.37 -10.03
CA ASN A 192 -13.76 -0.10 -9.91
C ASN A 192 -15.22 -0.30 -9.43
N ARG A 193 -15.91 -1.34 -9.91
CA ARG A 193 -17.24 -1.68 -9.38
C ARG A 193 -17.18 -2.22 -7.95
N LEU A 194 -16.16 -3.03 -7.65
CA LEU A 194 -15.99 -3.66 -6.35
C LEU A 194 -15.74 -2.63 -5.25
N ILE A 195 -14.96 -1.58 -5.53
CA ILE A 195 -14.74 -0.55 -4.53
C ILE A 195 -16.01 0.24 -4.22
N GLU A 196 -16.81 0.62 -5.22
CA GLU A 196 -18.10 1.31 -4.96
C GLU A 196 -19.06 0.39 -4.19
N HIS A 197 -19.10 -0.90 -4.53
CA HIS A 197 -19.88 -1.89 -3.78
C HIS A 197 -19.41 -2.00 -2.33
N ASN A 198 -18.10 -2.09 -2.07
CA ASN A 198 -17.56 -2.18 -0.72
C ASN A 198 -17.85 -0.91 0.09
N ILE A 199 -17.78 0.27 -0.53
CA ILE A 199 -18.13 1.53 0.11
C ILE A 199 -19.59 1.51 0.53
N GLN A 200 -20.50 1.15 -0.37
CA GLN A 200 -21.92 1.01 -0.06
C GLN A 200 -22.17 0.00 1.06
N LEU A 201 -21.53 -1.18 0.99
CA LEU A 201 -21.63 -2.23 2.01
C LEU A 201 -21.21 -1.72 3.40
N MET A 202 -20.13 -0.93 3.47
CA MET A 202 -19.66 -0.36 4.74
C MET A 202 -20.58 0.75 5.25
N THR A 203 -21.05 1.65 4.37
CA THR A 203 -22.02 2.71 4.68
C THR A 203 -23.33 2.17 5.24
N GLU A 204 -23.86 1.10 4.65
CA GLU A 204 -25.09 0.45 5.12
C GLU A 204 -24.84 -0.50 6.31
N GLY A 205 -23.61 -0.99 6.47
CA GLY A 205 -23.23 -1.97 7.48
C GLY A 205 -22.82 -1.37 8.83
N PHE A 206 -21.69 -0.65 8.87
CA PHE A 206 -21.06 -0.24 10.14
C PHE A 206 -20.55 1.21 10.17
N ILE A 207 -20.56 1.92 9.04
CA ILE A 207 -20.29 3.35 8.96
C ILE A 207 -21.63 4.09 9.20
N ASN A 208 -21.60 5.22 9.91
CA ASN A 208 -22.78 6.08 10.00
C ASN A 208 -22.96 6.85 8.69
N ALA A 209 -24.20 7.10 8.26
CA ALA A 209 -24.42 8.07 7.20
C ALA A 209 -23.83 9.42 7.65
N PRO A 210 -23.19 10.21 6.76
CA PRO A 210 -22.68 11.53 7.13
C PRO A 210 -23.85 12.34 7.71
N SER A 211 -23.72 12.75 8.97
CA SER A 211 -24.74 13.57 9.61
C SER A 211 -24.85 14.89 8.83
N PRO A 212 -26.03 15.27 8.31
CA PRO A 212 -26.19 16.54 7.60
C PRO A 212 -26.23 17.69 8.61
N SER A 213 -25.06 18.16 9.08
CA SER A 213 -25.02 19.36 9.94
C SER A 213 -23.63 19.99 10.06
N SER A 214 -23.23 20.72 9.02
CA SER A 214 -22.46 21.98 9.18
C SER A 214 -22.60 22.94 7.99
N LEU A 215 -23.73 22.88 7.26
CA LEU A 215 -24.16 24.05 6.49
C LEU A 215 -24.69 25.07 7.50
N GLN A 216 -23.82 26.01 7.86
CA GLN A 216 -24.15 27.20 8.62
C GLN A 216 -25.31 27.92 7.94
N GLU A 217 -26.44 28.04 8.63
CA GLU A 217 -27.47 29.01 8.26
C GLU A 217 -26.88 30.42 8.46
N PRO A 218 -26.90 31.29 7.44
CA PRO A 218 -26.49 32.68 7.61
C PRO A 218 -27.53 33.41 8.48
N LYS A 219 -27.05 34.05 9.54
CA LYS A 219 -27.81 35.06 10.31
C LYS A 219 -28.13 36.28 9.46
#